data_AF-A0A7G3ZJ75-F1
#
_entry.id   AF-A0A7G3ZJ75-F1
#
_cell.length_a   1.000
_cell.length_b   1.000
_cell.length_c   1.000
_cell.angle_alpha   90.00
_cell.angle_beta   90.00
_cell.angle_gamma   90.00
#
_symmetry.space_group_name_H-M   'P 1'
#
loop_
_entity.id
_entity.type
_entity.pdbx_description
1 polymer ?
#
loop_
_entity_poly.entity_id
_entity_poly.type
_entity_poly.pdbx_seq_one_letter_code
_entity_poly.pdbx_strand_id
1 'polypeptide(L)'
;MSDFEVENIPASATGVSEPDLLGVGEEDTMQREPHEESTENELNDFSAPSTESSNGDAIRNWREKREADIASRDKADQEAKKKLQEAAVKHIDDFYENYNRKKAQQQEEVKREAEEFLRKKQEFFSQENTTTWDRALQLINEDDADILGNRDRSKFKEILQRLKGNPHAPGA
;
A
#
# COMPACT_ATOMS: atom_id res chain seq x y z
N MET A 1 14.62 -0.74 23.17
CA MET A 1 15.07 0.27 22.19
C MET A 1 15.73 -0.46 21.05
N SER A 2 15.04 -0.51 19.92
CA SER A 2 15.52 -1.13 18.67
C SER A 2 15.00 -0.25 17.54
N ASP A 3 15.93 0.19 16.69
CA ASP A 3 15.82 1.19 15.65
C ASP A 3 14.59 1.06 14.73
N PHE A 4 13.93 2.19 14.48
CA PHE A 4 12.90 2.34 13.46
C PHE A 4 13.52 3.06 12.26
N GLU A 5 14.01 2.29 11.29
CA GLU A 5 14.43 2.81 9.99
C GLU A 5 13.19 3.24 9.20
N VAL A 6 13.08 4.54 8.95
CA VAL A 6 12.05 5.13 8.09
C VAL A 6 12.52 5.03 6.64
N GLU A 7 12.03 4.03 5.91
CA GLU A 7 12.19 3.99 4.45
C GLU A 7 11.34 5.08 3.78
N ASN A 8 12.03 5.95 3.06
CA ASN A 8 11.53 7.09 2.29
C ASN A 8 10.91 6.60 0.96
N ILE A 9 9.60 6.77 0.80
CA ILE A 9 8.87 6.41 -0.43
C ILE A 9 8.81 7.64 -1.36
N PRO A 10 9.24 7.57 -2.64
CA PRO A 10 9.15 8.71 -3.54
C PRO A 10 7.71 8.95 -4.02
N ALA A 11 7.27 10.20 -3.88
CA ALA A 11 5.99 10.71 -4.36
C ALA A 11 5.89 10.66 -5.89
N SER A 12 4.86 9.99 -6.38
CA SER A 12 4.42 10.03 -7.78
C SER A 12 3.68 11.35 -8.04
N ALA A 13 4.19 12.15 -8.97
CA ALA A 13 3.53 13.37 -9.44
C ALA A 13 2.59 13.04 -10.61
N THR A 14 1.29 13.13 -10.36
CA THR A 14 0.23 13.24 -11.35
C THR A 14 0.12 14.68 -11.83
N GLY A 15 0.21 14.88 -13.15
CA GLY A 15 -0.08 16.15 -13.81
C GLY A 15 -0.79 15.87 -15.13
N VAL A 16 -2.11 15.97 -15.11
CA VAL A 16 -2.99 15.94 -16.29
C VAL A 16 -3.18 17.37 -16.77
N SER A 17 -3.00 17.64 -18.06
CA SER A 17 -3.75 18.68 -18.80
C SER A 17 -3.61 18.45 -20.31
N GLU A 18 -4.76 18.64 -20.97
CA GLU A 18 -5.19 18.26 -22.32
C GLU A 18 -4.69 19.19 -23.46
N PRO A 19 -5.04 18.94 -24.74
CA PRO A 19 -4.19 19.17 -25.91
C PRO A 19 -4.41 20.55 -26.55
N ASP A 20 -3.43 21.00 -27.33
CA ASP A 20 -3.66 22.05 -28.32
C ASP A 20 -3.04 21.72 -29.67
N LEU A 21 -3.83 22.03 -30.69
CA LEU A 21 -3.76 21.64 -32.08
C LEU A 21 -3.37 22.90 -32.86
N LEU A 22 -2.44 22.75 -33.82
CA LEU A 22 -2.02 23.73 -34.85
C LEU A 22 -1.02 24.81 -34.42
N GLY A 23 0.16 24.75 -35.04
CA GLY A 23 1.17 25.81 -35.01
C GLY A 23 2.24 25.55 -36.07
N VAL A 24 2.02 26.10 -37.26
CA VAL A 24 2.90 26.08 -38.43
C VAL A 24 4.10 26.99 -38.22
N GLY A 25 5.30 26.58 -38.69
CA GLY A 25 6.33 27.51 -39.17
C GLY A 25 7.78 27.23 -38.76
N GLU A 26 8.67 27.27 -39.75
CA GLU A 26 10.16 27.35 -39.72
C GLU A 26 10.90 26.01 -39.56
N GLU A 27 11.12 25.24 -40.64
CA GLU A 27 12.15 25.39 -41.70
C GLU A 27 13.58 25.16 -41.22
N ASP A 28 14.03 23.90 -41.29
CA ASP A 28 15.45 23.59 -41.53
C ASP A 28 15.58 22.76 -42.81
N THR A 29 16.19 23.39 -43.80
CA THR A 29 16.39 22.90 -45.15
C THR A 29 17.51 21.88 -45.17
N MET A 30 17.19 20.58 -45.23
CA MET A 30 18.12 19.58 -45.77
C MET A 30 17.69 19.18 -47.17
N GLN A 31 18.53 19.59 -48.12
CA GLN A 31 18.48 19.30 -49.54
C GLN A 31 18.32 17.80 -49.79
N ARG A 32 17.17 17.40 -50.35
CA ARG A 32 16.97 16.06 -50.92
C ARG A 32 16.85 16.21 -52.43
N GLU A 33 17.93 15.85 -53.12
CA GLU A 33 18.00 15.70 -54.57
C GLU A 33 16.84 14.83 -55.11
N PRO A 34 16.26 15.14 -56.28
CA PRO A 34 15.22 14.34 -56.89
C PRO A 34 15.88 13.21 -57.71
N HIS A 35 16.05 12.04 -57.10
CA HIS A 35 16.24 10.83 -57.88
C HIS A 35 14.87 10.32 -58.34
N GLU A 36 14.47 10.77 -59.53
CA GLU A 36 13.56 10.03 -60.39
C GLU A 36 14.27 8.73 -60.79
N GLU A 37 13.92 7.64 -60.11
CA GLU A 37 14.16 6.30 -60.64
C GLU A 37 12.80 5.61 -60.75
N SER A 38 12.28 5.70 -61.96
CA SER A 38 11.25 4.83 -62.52
C SER A 38 11.70 3.38 -62.37
N THR A 39 11.38 2.77 -61.22
CA THR A 39 11.29 1.31 -61.12
C THR A 39 9.92 0.91 -61.64
N GLU A 40 9.84 0.88 -62.96
CA GLU A 40 8.82 0.16 -63.69
C GLU A 40 8.66 -1.22 -63.04
N ASN A 41 7.50 -1.44 -62.44
CA ASN A 41 6.62 -2.61 -62.58
C ASN A 41 7.22 -3.95 -63.10
N GLU A 42 8.43 -4.34 -62.68
CA GLU A 42 9.10 -5.59 -63.07
C GLU A 42 9.06 -6.64 -61.96
N LEU A 43 7.93 -6.79 -61.25
CA LEU A 43 7.73 -7.91 -60.32
C LEU A 43 6.30 -8.47 -60.37
N ASN A 44 5.68 -8.51 -61.55
CA ASN A 44 4.37 -9.14 -61.72
C ASN A 44 4.30 -10.21 -62.82
N ASP A 45 5.42 -10.87 -63.13
CA ASP A 45 5.39 -12.05 -64.01
C ASP A 45 6.21 -13.21 -63.43
N PHE A 46 5.71 -13.77 -62.32
CA PHE A 46 5.99 -15.15 -61.98
C PHE A 46 4.71 -15.96 -62.16
N SER A 47 4.33 -16.18 -63.42
CA SER A 47 3.35 -17.21 -63.75
C SER A 47 3.96 -18.59 -63.48
N ALA A 48 3.83 -19.04 -62.23
CA ALA A 48 4.21 -20.39 -61.82
C ALA A 48 3.46 -21.43 -62.66
N PRO A 49 4.13 -22.50 -63.15
CA PRO A 49 3.46 -23.55 -63.90
C PRO A 49 2.47 -24.26 -62.97
N SER A 50 1.21 -24.35 -63.40
CA SER A 50 0.06 -25.07 -62.85
C SER A 50 0.41 -26.24 -61.89
N THR A 51 0.78 -25.88 -60.66
CA THR A 51 0.86 -26.74 -59.47
C THR A 51 -0.13 -26.20 -58.42
N GLU A 52 -1.17 -25.52 -58.89
CA GLU A 52 -2.23 -24.86 -58.13
C GLU A 52 -2.89 -25.81 -57.13
N SER A 53 -3.03 -27.10 -57.49
CA SER A 53 -3.70 -28.10 -56.65
C SER A 53 -2.86 -28.50 -55.42
N SER A 54 -1.57 -28.78 -55.60
CA SER A 54 -0.70 -29.28 -54.51
C SER A 54 -0.31 -28.16 -53.54
N ASN A 55 -0.03 -26.96 -54.06
CA ASN A 55 0.22 -25.77 -53.24
C ASN A 55 -1.06 -25.32 -52.50
N GLY A 56 -2.22 -25.43 -53.16
CA GLY A 56 -3.51 -25.11 -52.54
C GLY A 56 -3.82 -25.98 -51.31
N ASP A 57 -3.54 -27.29 -51.38
CA ASP A 57 -3.79 -28.21 -50.26
C ASP A 57 -2.80 -28.00 -49.10
N ALA A 58 -1.52 -27.68 -49.38
CA ALA A 58 -0.55 -27.31 -48.34
C ALA A 58 -0.95 -26.01 -47.62
N ILE A 59 -1.42 -25.01 -48.37
CA ILE A 59 -1.88 -23.72 -47.84
C ILE A 59 -3.17 -23.91 -47.03
N ARG A 60 -4.11 -24.75 -47.48
CA ARG A 60 -5.34 -25.10 -46.73
C ARG A 60 -5.00 -25.75 -45.39
N ASN A 61 -4.16 -26.79 -45.40
CA ASN A 61 -3.72 -27.46 -44.17
C ASN A 61 -2.98 -26.51 -43.21
N TRP A 62 -2.19 -25.57 -43.74
CA TRP A 62 -1.53 -24.55 -42.92
C TRP A 62 -2.53 -23.57 -42.29
N ARG A 63 -3.52 -23.10 -43.06
CA ARG A 63 -4.59 -22.23 -42.56
C ARG A 63 -5.39 -22.93 -41.46
N GLU A 64 -5.79 -24.18 -41.68
CA GLU A 64 -6.53 -24.96 -40.68
C GLU A 64 -5.74 -25.15 -39.39
N LYS A 65 -4.45 -25.48 -39.48
CA LYS A 65 -3.57 -25.58 -38.30
C LYS A 65 -3.42 -24.25 -37.57
N ARG A 66 -3.30 -23.15 -38.32
CA ARG A 66 -3.11 -21.82 -37.74
C ARG A 66 -4.39 -21.30 -37.09
N GLU A 67 -5.55 -21.52 -37.72
CA GLU A 67 -6.85 -21.21 -37.14
C GLU A 67 -7.06 -22.00 -35.84
N ALA A 68 -6.72 -23.29 -35.83
CA ALA A 68 -6.80 -24.11 -34.62
C ALA A 68 -5.87 -23.62 -33.50
N ASP A 69 -4.64 -23.21 -33.82
CA ASP A 69 -3.70 -22.65 -32.85
C ASP A 69 -4.16 -21.28 -32.33
N ILE A 70 -4.66 -20.40 -33.20
CA ILE A 70 -5.25 -19.11 -32.81
C ILE A 70 -6.44 -19.33 -31.88
N ALA A 71 -7.38 -20.22 -32.23
CA ALA A 71 -8.55 -20.52 -31.40
C ALA A 71 -8.16 -21.09 -30.02
N SER A 72 -7.11 -21.93 -29.97
CA SER A 72 -6.57 -22.45 -28.71
C SER A 72 -5.98 -21.34 -27.83
N ARG A 73 -5.21 -20.43 -28.43
CA ARG A 73 -4.62 -19.27 -27.74
C ARG A 73 -5.68 -18.29 -27.26
N ASP A 74 -6.67 -17.98 -28.09
CA ASP A 74 -7.77 -17.09 -27.73
C ASP A 74 -8.57 -17.65 -26.56
N LYS A 75 -8.79 -18.97 -26.53
CA LYS A 75 -9.44 -19.64 -25.39
C LYS A 75 -8.61 -19.52 -24.12
N ALA A 76 -7.29 -19.77 -24.20
CA ALA A 76 -6.39 -19.64 -23.06
C ALA A 76 -6.34 -18.19 -22.53
N ASP A 77 -6.31 -17.20 -23.42
CA ASP A 77 -6.31 -15.79 -23.07
C ASP A 77 -7.63 -15.35 -22.44
N GLN A 78 -8.76 -15.86 -22.93
CA GLN A 78 -10.07 -15.63 -22.32
C GLN A 78 -10.16 -16.24 -20.91
N GLU A 79 -9.69 -17.47 -20.73
CA GLU A 79 -9.64 -18.13 -19.43
C GLU A 79 -8.71 -17.40 -18.45
N ALA A 80 -7.55 -16.94 -18.91
CA ALA A 80 -6.61 -16.16 -18.11
C ALA A 80 -7.21 -14.81 -17.66
N LYS A 81 -7.89 -14.09 -18.57
CA LYS A 81 -8.60 -12.84 -18.26
C LYS A 81 -9.70 -13.06 -17.22
N LYS A 82 -10.50 -14.12 -17.39
CA LYS A 82 -11.56 -14.47 -16.43
C LYS A 82 -10.98 -14.80 -15.06
N LYS A 83 -9.94 -15.64 -15.01
CA LYS A 83 -9.25 -15.98 -13.76
C LYS A 83 -8.65 -14.75 -13.07
N LEU A 84 -8.08 -13.82 -13.83
CA LEU A 84 -7.54 -12.57 -13.31
C LEU A 84 -8.66 -11.69 -12.72
N GLN A 85 -9.79 -11.58 -13.40
CA GLN A 85 -10.95 -10.85 -12.90
C GLN A 85 -11.49 -11.48 -11.61
N GLU A 86 -11.65 -12.80 -11.57
CA GLU A 86 -12.09 -13.52 -10.37
C GLU A 86 -11.10 -13.35 -9.22
N ALA A 87 -9.80 -13.42 -9.49
CA ALA A 87 -8.77 -13.17 -8.47
C ALA A 87 -8.83 -11.73 -7.94
N ALA A 88 -9.01 -10.74 -8.82
CA ALA A 88 -9.14 -9.34 -8.42
C ALA A 88 -10.38 -9.11 -7.53
N VAL A 89 -11.53 -9.72 -7.87
CA VAL A 89 -12.73 -9.65 -7.04
C VAL A 89 -12.49 -10.28 -5.67
N LYS A 90 -11.90 -11.48 -5.62
CA LYS A 90 -11.55 -12.13 -4.35
C LYS A 90 -10.60 -11.29 -3.51
N HIS A 91 -9.61 -10.66 -4.11
CA HIS A 91 -8.70 -9.78 -3.39
C HIS A 91 -9.41 -8.57 -2.78
N ILE A 92 -10.43 -8.03 -3.46
CA ILE A 92 -11.26 -6.95 -2.93
C ILE A 92 -12.06 -7.45 -1.73
N ASP A 93 -12.71 -8.60 -1.85
CA ASP A 93 -13.49 -9.20 -0.76
C ASP A 93 -12.61 -9.51 0.46
N ASP A 94 -11.45 -10.15 0.25
CA ASP A 94 -10.46 -10.45 1.28
C ASP A 94 -9.95 -9.18 1.97
N PHE A 95 -9.72 -8.11 1.20
CA PHE A 95 -9.29 -6.82 1.76
C PHE A 95 -10.32 -6.26 2.73
N TYR A 96 -11.59 -6.24 2.34
CA TYR A 96 -12.66 -5.72 3.19
C TYR A 96 -12.94 -6.62 4.39
N GLU A 97 -12.90 -7.94 4.24
CA GLU A 97 -13.03 -8.87 5.38
C GLU A 97 -11.90 -8.65 6.39
N ASN A 98 -10.65 -8.61 5.93
CA ASN A 98 -9.49 -8.43 6.79
C ASN A 98 -9.49 -7.04 7.45
N TYR A 99 -9.83 -5.98 6.70
CA TYR A 99 -9.92 -4.63 7.24
C TYR A 99 -11.01 -4.52 8.31
N ASN A 100 -12.21 -5.02 8.02
CA ASN A 100 -13.32 -4.99 8.96
C ASN A 100 -13.02 -5.81 10.21
N ARG A 101 -12.40 -6.99 10.07
CA ARG A 101 -11.96 -7.81 11.19
C ARG A 101 -10.93 -7.07 12.04
N LYS A 102 -9.91 -6.46 11.43
CA LYS A 102 -8.88 -5.69 12.14
C LYS A 102 -9.48 -4.48 12.84
N LYS A 103 -10.38 -3.75 12.18
CA LYS A 103 -11.08 -2.61 12.78
C LYS A 103 -11.93 -3.03 13.97
N ALA A 104 -12.67 -4.12 13.86
CA ALA A 104 -13.46 -4.66 14.96
C ALA A 104 -12.58 -5.08 16.14
N GLN A 105 -11.46 -5.77 15.86
CA GLN A 105 -10.48 -6.14 16.89
C GLN A 105 -9.89 -4.92 17.59
N GLN A 106 -9.48 -3.88 16.85
CA GLN A 106 -8.96 -2.65 17.43
C GLN A 106 -10.00 -1.92 18.28
N GLN A 107 -11.26 -1.88 17.84
CA GLN A 107 -12.34 -1.29 18.62
C GLN A 107 -12.59 -2.07 19.92
N GLU A 108 -12.56 -3.39 19.86
CA GLU A 108 -12.72 -4.25 21.03
C GLU A 108 -11.54 -4.11 22.00
N GLU A 109 -10.32 -4.04 21.47
CA GLU A 109 -9.12 -3.81 22.26
C GLU A 109 -9.17 -2.46 22.98
N VAL A 110 -9.55 -1.39 22.29
CA VAL A 110 -9.71 -0.04 22.89
C VAL A 110 -10.79 -0.04 23.96
N LYS A 111 -11.92 -0.73 23.74
CA LYS A 111 -12.97 -0.86 24.76
C LYS A 111 -12.46 -1.61 25.99
N ARG A 112 -11.82 -2.75 25.79
CA ARG A 112 -11.22 -3.54 26.88
C ARG A 112 -10.18 -2.72 27.65
N GLU A 113 -9.31 -2.01 26.95
CA GLU A 113 -8.31 -1.15 27.59
C GLU A 113 -8.95 0.00 28.37
N ALA A 114 -10.01 0.62 27.83
CA ALA A 114 -10.76 1.65 28.52
C ALA A 114 -11.44 1.11 29.79
N GLU A 115 -12.04 -0.08 29.73
CA GLU A 115 -12.63 -0.75 30.90
C GLU A 115 -11.58 -1.14 31.93
N GLU A 116 -10.44 -1.69 31.49
CA GLU A 116 -9.31 -2.00 32.37
C GLU A 116 -8.73 -0.74 33.02
N PHE A 117 -8.63 0.37 32.28
CA PHE A 117 -8.20 1.65 32.81
C PHE A 117 -9.20 2.20 33.83
N LEU A 118 -10.50 2.13 33.55
CA LEU A 118 -11.55 2.51 34.51
C LEU A 118 -11.51 1.64 35.77
N ARG A 119 -11.30 0.33 35.62
CA ARG A 119 -11.14 -0.60 36.75
C ARG A 119 -9.90 -0.26 37.58
N LYS A 120 -8.73 -0.11 36.94
CA LYS A 120 -7.48 0.29 37.60
C LYS A 120 -7.63 1.63 38.32
N LYS A 121 -8.31 2.59 37.69
CA LYS A 121 -8.64 3.88 38.29
C LYS A 121 -9.52 3.70 39.53
N GLN A 122 -10.60 2.93 39.43
CA GLN A 122 -11.49 2.69 40.57
C GLN A 122 -10.78 1.97 41.71
N GLU A 123 -10.01 0.92 41.40
CA GLU A 123 -9.19 0.20 42.36
C GLU A 123 -8.19 1.14 43.06
N PHE A 124 -7.50 1.99 42.30
CA PHE A 124 -6.62 3.03 42.84
C PHE A 124 -7.32 4.01 43.78
N PHE A 125 -8.59 4.37 43.52
CA PHE A 125 -9.37 5.21 44.43
C PHE A 125 -9.93 4.46 45.65
N SER A 126 -10.20 3.16 45.52
CA SER A 126 -10.81 2.30 46.54
C SER A 126 -9.81 1.63 47.48
N GLN A 127 -8.50 1.87 47.35
CA GLN A 127 -7.48 1.35 48.28
C GLN A 127 -7.66 1.93 49.70
N GLU A 128 -8.45 1.25 50.53
CA GLU A 128 -8.87 1.70 51.88
C GLU A 128 -7.74 1.80 52.92
N ASN A 129 -6.55 1.29 52.62
CA ASN A 129 -5.39 1.29 53.51
C ASN A 129 -4.25 2.23 53.06
N THR A 130 -4.49 3.08 52.06
CA THR A 130 -3.47 3.99 51.52
C THR A 130 -3.81 5.45 51.82
N THR A 131 -2.86 6.18 52.39
CA THR A 131 -2.98 7.63 52.56
C THR A 131 -2.92 8.31 51.18
N THR A 132 -3.55 9.48 51.02
CA THR A 132 -3.47 10.30 49.80
C THR A 132 -2.02 10.50 49.29
N TRP A 133 -1.04 10.53 50.21
CA TRP A 133 0.38 10.64 49.92
C TRP A 133 1.01 9.36 49.34
N ASP A 134 0.54 8.18 49.73
CA ASP A 134 1.02 6.88 49.20
C ASP A 134 0.53 6.70 47.75
N ARG A 135 -0.71 7.12 47.47
CA ARG A 135 -1.26 7.21 46.10
C ARG A 135 -0.50 8.19 45.21
N ALA A 136 -0.11 9.35 45.74
CA ALA A 136 0.71 10.33 45.03
C ALA A 136 2.11 9.81 44.72
N LEU A 137 2.71 9.06 45.65
CA LEU A 137 4.00 8.40 45.44
C LEU A 137 3.92 7.34 44.34
N GLN A 138 2.85 6.53 44.31
CA GLN A 138 2.65 5.50 43.27
C GLN A 138 2.45 6.10 41.86
N LEU A 139 1.88 7.30 41.75
CA LEU A 139 1.70 8.01 40.47
C LEU A 139 2.99 8.67 39.96
N ILE A 140 3.95 8.94 40.84
CA ILE A 140 5.25 9.46 40.46
C ILE A 140 6.08 8.27 40.02
N ASN A 141 6.30 8.14 38.72
CA ASN A 141 7.23 7.17 38.17
C ASN A 141 8.57 7.30 38.90
N GLU A 142 8.94 6.27 39.68
CA GLU A 142 10.09 6.32 40.58
C GLU A 142 11.40 6.61 39.83
N ASP A 143 11.43 6.32 38.52
CA ASP A 143 12.56 6.40 37.61
C ASP A 143 12.62 7.67 36.74
N ASP A 144 11.52 8.39 36.50
CA ASP A 144 11.47 9.55 35.57
C ASP A 144 11.34 10.91 36.28
N ALA A 145 11.44 10.93 37.61
CA ALA A 145 10.99 12.06 38.41
C ALA A 145 12.10 13.00 38.89
N ASP A 146 13.38 12.65 38.81
CA ASP A 146 14.44 13.47 39.42
C ASP A 146 14.64 14.81 38.70
N ILE A 147 14.59 14.81 37.37
CA ILE A 147 14.76 16.04 36.57
C ILE A 147 13.70 16.08 35.48
N LEU A 148 12.61 16.80 35.72
CA LEU A 148 11.64 17.14 34.67
C LEU A 148 11.89 18.59 34.23
N GLY A 149 12.68 18.75 33.18
CA GLY A 149 13.14 20.07 32.74
C GLY A 149 14.18 20.66 33.71
N ASN A 150 13.93 21.87 34.23
CA ASN A 150 14.82 22.58 35.17
C ASN A 150 14.31 22.57 36.63
N ARG A 151 13.43 21.61 36.99
CA ARG A 151 12.92 21.47 38.36
C ARG A 151 13.31 20.11 38.92
N ASP A 152 14.16 20.17 39.94
CA ASP A 152 14.53 19.05 40.80
C ASP A 152 13.33 18.69 41.71
N ARG A 153 12.85 17.44 41.61
CA ARG A 153 11.77 16.91 42.46
C ARG A 153 12.25 15.84 43.44
N SER A 154 13.56 15.62 43.57
CA SER A 154 14.14 14.65 44.50
C SER A 154 13.78 15.00 45.96
N LYS A 155 13.79 16.29 46.32
CA LYS A 155 13.31 16.75 47.66
C LYS A 155 11.83 16.48 47.88
N PHE A 156 11.02 16.56 46.83
CA PHE A 156 9.59 16.27 46.92
C PHE A 156 9.35 14.78 47.14
N LYS A 157 10.12 13.91 46.46
CA LYS A 157 10.12 12.45 46.70
C LYS A 157 10.51 12.11 48.14
N GLU A 158 11.54 12.76 48.68
CA GLU A 158 11.96 12.58 50.07
C GLU A 158 10.85 12.94 51.07
N ILE A 159 10.16 14.07 50.82
CA ILE A 159 9.00 14.49 51.63
C ILE A 159 7.86 13.47 51.56
N LEU A 160 7.54 12.95 50.37
CA LEU A 160 6.51 11.93 50.19
C LEU A 160 6.85 10.61 50.86
N GLN A 161 8.11 10.17 50.79
CA GLN A 161 8.56 8.97 51.50
C GLN A 161 8.46 9.12 53.01
N ARG A 162 8.69 10.33 53.55
CA ARG A 162 8.52 10.62 54.98
C ARG A 162 7.05 10.70 55.41
N LEU A 163 6.15 11.07 54.52
CA LEU A 163 4.70 11.14 54.75
C LEU A 163 4.00 9.79 54.55
N LYS A 164 4.64 8.84 53.86
CA LYS A 164 4.13 7.48 53.64
C LYS A 164 3.83 6.79 54.97
N GLY A 165 2.58 6.36 55.16
CA GLY A 165 2.14 5.62 56.34
C GLY A 165 2.00 6.43 57.63
N ASN A 166 2.09 7.77 57.57
CA ASN A 166 1.89 8.62 58.75
C ASN A 166 0.39 8.97 58.93
N PRO A 167 -0.26 8.50 60.02
CA PRO A 167 -1.69 8.76 60.28
C PRO A 167 -2.00 10.20 60.73
N HIS A 168 -0.98 11.04 60.96
CA HIS A 168 -1.13 12.48 61.26
C HIS A 168 -0.81 13.36 60.04
N ALA A 169 -0.56 12.76 58.88
CA ALA A 169 -0.36 13.54 57.67
C ALA A 169 -1.66 14.29 57.29
N PRO A 170 -1.56 15.53 56.77
CA PRO A 170 -2.74 16.25 56.29
C PRO A 170 -3.38 15.47 55.13
N GLY A 171 -4.67 15.14 55.25
CA GLY A 171 -5.39 14.32 54.27
C GLY A 171 -5.22 12.80 54.44
N ALA A 172 -4.82 12.36 55.63
CA ALA A 172 -4.93 10.98 56.12
C ALA A 172 -6.36 10.62 56.55
#